data_AF-A0AAW6I4X1-F1
#
_entry.id   AF-A0AAW6I4X1-F1
#
_cell.length_a   1.000
_cell.length_b   1.000
_cell.length_c   1.000
_cell.angle_alpha   90.00
_cell.angle_beta   90.00
_cell.angle_gamma   90.00
#
_symmetry.space_group_name_H-M   'P 1'
#
loop_
_entity.id
_entity.type
_entity.pdbx_description
1 polymer ?
#
loop_
_entity_poly.entity_id
_entity_poly.type
_entity_poly.pdbx_seq_one_letter_code
_entity_poly.pdbx_strand_id
1 'polypeptide(L)' 'MQPGESGTVTVSYEAEQPGDFYRTVEIYGNIPNNSLMMSFIGTVE' A
#
# COMPACT_ATOMS: atom_id res chain seq x y z
N MET A 1 11.13 12.90 -8.33
CA MET A 1 10.38 12.35 -9.47
C MET A 1 10.05 13.51 -10.40
N GLN A 2 10.65 13.50 -11.58
CA GLN A 2 10.30 14.42 -12.66
C GLN A 2 8.96 13.98 -13.29
N PRO A 3 8.23 14.89 -13.96
CA PRO A 3 7.05 14.52 -14.71
C PRO A 3 7.34 13.41 -15.73
N GLY A 4 6.55 12.32 -15.69
CA GLY A 4 6.70 11.17 -16.60
C GLY A 4 7.63 10.06 -16.09
N GLU A 5 8.30 10.24 -14.95
CA GLU A 5 9.05 9.16 -14.30
C GLU A 5 8.13 8.21 -13.53
N SER A 6 8.40 6.91 -13.63
CA SER A 6 7.84 5.91 -12.73
C SER A 6 8.68 5.82 -11.46
N GLY A 7 8.01 5.53 -10.33
CA GLY A 7 8.66 5.26 -9.05
C GLY A 7 8.13 3.95 -8.47
N THR A 8 8.91 3.36 -7.57
CA THR A 8 8.51 2.15 -6.84
C THR A 8 8.29 2.49 -5.37
N VAL A 9 7.16 2.03 -4.82
CA VAL A 9 6.88 2.09 -3.38
C VAL A 9 6.90 0.66 -2.85
N THR A 10 7.69 0.41 -1.82
CA THR A 10 7.74 -0.88 -1.13
C THR A 10 6.94 -0.79 0.16
N VAL A 11 6.01 -1.73 0.35
CA VAL A 11 5.22 -1.87 1.58
C VAL A 11 5.61 -3.18 2.25
N SER A 12 5.95 -3.10 3.54
CA SER A 12 6.16 -4.27 4.39
C SER A 12 5.11 -4.28 5.49
N TYR A 13 4.52 -5.45 5.76
CA TYR A 13 3.55 -5.65 6.82
C TYR A 13 4.03 -6.79 7.72
N GLU A 14 4.12 -6.51 9.02
CA GLU A 14 4.34 -7.51 10.06
C GLU A 14 3.01 -7.75 10.75
N ALA A 15 2.52 -8.99 10.75
CA ALA A 15 1.23 -9.31 11.35
C ALA A 15 1.34 -9.36 12.88
N GLU A 16 0.37 -8.74 13.56
CA GLU A 16 0.29 -8.73 15.03
C GLU A 16 0.02 -10.14 15.60
N GLN A 17 -0.67 -10.98 14.83
CA GLN A 17 -1.01 -12.35 15.18
C GLN A 17 -1.13 -13.21 13.91
N PRO A 18 -0.97 -14.55 14.01
CA PRO A 18 -1.29 -15.48 12.95
C PRO A 18 -2.75 -15.40 12.52
N GLY A 19 -3.00 -15.85 11.30
CA GLY A 19 -4.32 -15.91 10.66
C GLY A 19 -4.45 -15.01 9.45
N ASP A 20 -5.68 -14.92 8.98
CA ASP A 20 -6.05 -14.15 7.79
C ASP A 20 -6.04 -12.65 8.09
N PHE A 21 -5.56 -11.86 7.14
CA PHE A 21 -5.61 -10.41 7.22
C PHE A 21 -6.08 -9.77 5.92
N TYR A 22 -6.71 -8.61 6.09
CA TYR A 22 -7.05 -7.66 5.04
C TYR A 22 -6.48 -6.31 5.47
N ARG A 23 -5.64 -5.70 4.62
CA ARG A 23 -5.03 -4.40 4.89
C ARG A 23 -5.13 -3.50 3.68
N THR A 24 -5.32 -2.21 3.94
CA THR A 24 -5.37 -1.16 2.93
C THR A 24 -4.28 -0.15 3.22
N VAL A 25 -3.48 0.15 2.21
CA VAL A 25 -2.51 1.24 2.21
C VAL A 25 -3.11 2.36 1.38
N GLU A 26 -3.19 3.54 1.96
CA GLU A 26 -3.61 4.74 1.28
C GLU A 26 -2.41 5.66 1.07
N ILE A 27 -2.09 5.94 -0.19
CA ILE A 27 -0.96 6.75 -0.59
C ILE A 27 -1.46 8.14 -0.92
N TYR A 28 -0.96 9.11 -0.18
CA TYR A 28 -1.23 10.53 -0.35
C TYR A 28 -0.07 11.22 -1.06
N GLY A 29 -0.38 12.24 -1.84
CA GLY A 29 0.63 13.05 -2.53
C GLY A 29 -0.02 14.19 -3.27
N ASN A 30 0.74 14.84 -4.15
CA ASN A 30 0.21 15.85 -5.07
C ASN A 30 -0.53 15.19 -6.25
N ILE A 31 -1.48 14.31 -5.93
CA ILE A 31 -2.34 13.61 -6.87
C ILE A 31 -3.64 14.42 -6.96
N PRO A 32 -4.05 14.91 -8.15
CA PRO A 32 -5.25 15.72 -8.27
C PRO A 32 -6.49 14.99 -7.72
N ASN A 33 -7.08 15.58 -6.68
CA ASN A 33 -8.35 15.20 -6.06
C ASN A 33 -8.48 13.76 -5.53
N ASN A 34 -7.37 13.04 -5.28
CA ASN A 34 -7.44 11.63 -4.91
C ASN A 34 -6.28 11.18 -4.01
N SER A 35 -6.46 9.99 -3.45
CA SER A 35 -5.41 9.11 -2.95
C SER A 35 -5.31 7.89 -3.87
N LEU A 36 -4.17 7.20 -3.82
CA LEU A 36 -4.06 5.86 -4.41
C LEU A 36 -4.30 4.84 -3.30
N MET A 37 -5.36 4.04 -3.42
CA MET A 37 -5.67 2.97 -2.47
C MET A 37 -5.19 1.62 -3.01
N MET A 38 -4.46 0.88 -2.17
CA MET A 38 -3.99 -0.47 -2.45
C MET A 38 -4.41 -1.39 -1.31
N SER A 39 -5.25 -2.39 -1.60
CA SER A 39 -5.61 -3.42 -0.64
C SER A 39 -4.87 -4.72 -0.92
N PHE A 40 -4.48 -5.43 0.14
CA PHE A 40 -3.83 -6.73 0.06
C PHE A 40 -4.39 -7.67 1.13
N ILE A 41 -4.49 -8.95 0.75
CA ILE A 41 -4.94 -10.05 1.60
C ILE A 41 -3.84 -11.09 1.71
N GLY A 42 -3.78 -11.76 2.85
CA GLY A 42 -2.86 -12.86 3.07
C GLY A 42 -3.18 -13.60 4.36
N THR A 43 -2.41 -14.64 4.61
CA THR A 43 -2.48 -15.46 5.82
C THR A 43 -1.08 -15.55 6.39
N VAL A 44 -0.93 -15.35 7.70
CA VAL A 44 0.32 -15.58 8.44
C VAL A 44 0.16 -16.84 9.28
N GLU A 45 1.15 -17.73 9.24
CA GLU A 45 1.22 -18.95 10.05
C GLU A 45 1.89 -18.71 11.40
#